data_AF-A0A3C1YT08-F1
#
_entry.id   AF-A0A3C1YT08-F1
#
_cell.length_a   1.000
_cell.length_b   1.000
_cell.length_c   1.000
_cell.angle_alpha   90.00
_cell.angle_beta   90.00
_cell.angle_gamma   90.00
#
_symmetry.space_group_name_H-M   'P 1'
#
loop_
_entity.id
_entity.type
_entity.pdbx_description
1 polymer ?
#
loop_
_entity_poly.entity_id
_entity_poly.type
_entity_poly.pdbx_seq_one_letter_code
_entity_poly.pdbx_strand_id
1 'polypeptide(L)'
;MIDGLIGRLTADLNHYSYHSLYQYIEKMNDYSSLDVMNKIGNGRIIRWYNFILNPLSVFLRMFVSLHGYRDGMVGFLLAFYSALHSLSIYSKCWEYQTAHHRGSDIPPITAETIAAYKRQSE
;
A
#
# COMPACT_ATOMS: atom_id res chain seq x y z
N MET A 1 -12.59 -30.32 15.58
CA MET A 1 -11.43 -30.65 16.43
C MET A 1 -10.33 -31.15 15.51
N ILE A 2 -9.09 -30.75 15.75
CA ILE A 2 -7.92 -31.20 14.98
C ILE A 2 -7.20 -32.27 15.80
N ASP A 3 -7.11 -33.48 15.26
CA ASP A 3 -6.39 -34.62 15.84
C ASP A 3 -4.93 -34.61 15.35
N GLY A 4 -4.08 -33.82 16.00
CA GLY A 4 -2.66 -33.73 15.65
C GLY A 4 -1.79 -33.34 16.84
N LEU A 5 -0.51 -33.72 16.80
CA LEU A 5 0.48 -33.36 17.82
C LEU A 5 0.72 -31.84 17.80
N ILE A 6 0.29 -31.16 18.87
CA ILE A 6 0.52 -29.73 19.06
C ILE A 6 1.88 -29.54 19.75
N GLY A 7 2.85 -28.99 19.03
CA GLY A 7 4.16 -28.60 19.55
C GLY A 7 4.24 -27.09 19.80
N ARG A 8 5.05 -26.67 20.78
CA ARG A 8 5.35 -25.25 21.06
C ARG A 8 6.78 -24.95 20.58
N LEU A 9 6.93 -24.00 19.67
CA LEU A 9 8.24 -23.57 19.18
C LEU A 9 8.96 -22.79 20.31
N THR A 10 10.17 -23.20 20.67
CA THR A 10 10.99 -22.59 21.74
C THR A 10 12.02 -21.57 21.24
N ALA A 11 12.16 -21.42 19.92
CA ALA A 11 13.07 -20.46 19.31
C ALA A 11 12.32 -19.21 18.84
N ASP A 12 13.00 -18.07 18.82
CA ASP A 12 12.48 -16.83 18.24
C ASP A 12 12.24 -17.02 16.74
N LEU A 13 11.00 -16.81 16.32
CA LEU A 13 10.65 -16.75 14.91
C LEU A 13 11.09 -15.38 14.37
N ASN A 14 12.31 -15.31 13.84
CA ASN A 14 12.79 -14.12 13.13
C ASN A 14 12.00 -13.94 11.82
N HIS A 15 10.86 -13.26 11.91
CA HIS A 15 10.00 -12.99 10.75
C HIS A 15 10.52 -11.76 10.00
N TYR A 16 11.49 -11.97 9.11
CA TYR A 16 11.91 -10.93 8.16
C TYR A 16 10.86 -10.80 7.05
N SER A 17 9.98 -9.80 7.15
CA SER A 17 8.91 -9.58 6.16
C SER A 17 9.42 -9.29 4.74
N TYR A 18 10.69 -8.85 4.61
CA TYR A 18 11.33 -8.48 3.34
C TYR A 18 12.82 -8.84 3.37
N HIS A 19 13.33 -9.41 2.27
CA HIS A 19 14.75 -9.79 2.15
C HIS A 19 15.56 -8.78 1.31
N SER A 20 14.90 -7.87 0.59
CA SER A 20 15.54 -6.82 -0.21
C SER A 20 14.65 -5.59 -0.36
N LEU A 21 15.26 -4.44 -0.67
CA LEU A 21 14.52 -3.21 -0.99
C LEU A 21 13.64 -3.38 -2.23
N TYR A 22 14.08 -4.18 -3.20
CA TYR A 22 13.30 -4.54 -4.37
C TYR A 22 11.99 -5.25 -3.97
N GLN A 23 12.07 -6.30 -3.13
CA GLN A 23 10.87 -7.00 -2.62
C GLN A 23 9.95 -6.08 -1.81
N TYR A 24 10.52 -5.12 -1.08
CA TYR A 24 9.72 -4.14 -0.34
C TYR A 24 8.91 -3.26 -1.30
N ILE A 25 9.56 -2.70 -2.33
CA ILE A 25 8.90 -1.83 -3.31
C ILE A 25 7.88 -2.62 -4.14
N GLU A 26 8.19 -3.86 -4.53
CA GLU A 26 7.28 -4.74 -5.28
C GLU A 26 6.02 -5.05 -4.47
N LYS A 27 6.16 -5.51 -3.23
CA LYS A 27 5.01 -5.73 -2.33
C LYS A 27 4.24 -4.44 -2.05
N MET A 28 4.93 -3.32 -1.86
CA MET A 28 4.28 -2.02 -1.71
C MET A 28 3.43 -1.68 -2.94
N ASN A 29 3.91 -2.02 -4.14
CA ASN A 29 3.17 -1.87 -5.37
C ASN A 29 1.93 -2.77 -5.41
N ASP A 30 2.04 -4.03 -5.02
CA ASP A 30 0.91 -4.98 -4.98
C ASP A 30 -0.16 -4.55 -3.97
N TYR A 31 0.24 -4.22 -2.74
CA TYR A 31 -0.69 -3.79 -1.70
C TYR A 31 -1.38 -2.47 -2.06
N SER A 32 -0.65 -1.50 -2.60
CA SER A 32 -1.25 -0.25 -3.03
C SER A 32 -2.27 -0.48 -4.16
N SER A 33 -2.01 -1.41 -5.09
CA SER A 33 -2.95 -1.78 -6.15
C SER A 33 -4.24 -2.41 -5.59
N LEU A 34 -4.13 -3.29 -4.58
CA LEU A 34 -5.29 -3.86 -3.89
C LEU A 34 -6.12 -2.79 -3.16
N ASP A 35 -5.46 -1.84 -2.50
CA ASP A 35 -6.12 -0.71 -1.83
C ASP A 35 -6.87 0.19 -2.82
N VAL A 36 -6.29 0.41 -4.01
CA VAL A 36 -6.92 1.17 -5.09
C VAL A 36 -8.18 0.46 -5.57
N MET A 37 -8.14 -0.86 -5.78
CA MET A 37 -9.29 -1.66 -6.17
C MET A 37 -10.42 -1.57 -5.13
N ASN A 38 -10.09 -1.73 -3.85
CA ASN A 38 -11.07 -1.58 -2.76
C ASN A 38 -11.69 -0.18 -2.72
N LYS A 39 -10.90 0.88 -2.95
CA LYS A 39 -11.40 2.27 -2.94
C LYS A 39 -12.28 2.57 -4.15
N ILE A 40 -11.93 2.09 -5.34
CA ILE A 40 -12.69 2.30 -6.58
C ILE A 40 -13.96 1.47 -6.59
N GLY A 41 -13.92 0.21 -6.16
CA GLY A 41 -15.09 -0.67 -6.08
C GLY A 41 -16.19 -0.13 -5.18
N ASN A 42 -15.84 0.71 -4.20
CA ASN A 42 -16.78 1.43 -3.35
C ASN A 42 -17.32 2.73 -3.96
N GLY A 43 -17.02 3.03 -5.23
CA GLY A 43 -17.52 4.21 -5.94
C GLY A 43 -16.96 5.55 -5.44
N ARG A 44 -15.81 5.55 -4.75
CA ARG A 44 -15.20 6.81 -4.28
C ARG A 44 -14.57 7.57 -5.44
N ILE A 45 -15.17 8.71 -5.77
CA ILE A 45 -14.60 9.70 -6.70
C ILE A 45 -13.41 10.36 -6.00
N ILE A 46 -12.21 10.23 -6.58
CA ILE A 46 -11.00 10.80 -6.02
C ILE A 46 -10.75 12.12 -6.74
N ARG A 47 -10.91 13.21 -5.99
CA ARG A 47 -10.66 14.56 -6.48
C ARG A 47 -9.18 14.91 -6.34
N TRP A 48 -8.69 15.80 -7.19
CA TRP A 48 -7.29 16.25 -7.22
C TRP A 48 -6.75 16.74 -5.86
N TYR A 49 -7.57 17.39 -5.02
CA TYR A 49 -7.15 17.83 -3.69
C TYR A 49 -6.91 16.67 -2.71
N ASN A 50 -7.51 15.50 -2.92
CA ASN A 50 -7.26 14.31 -2.10
C ASN A 50 -5.81 13.84 -2.23
N PHE A 51 -5.13 14.20 -3.31
CA PHE A 51 -3.74 13.86 -3.58
C PHE A 51 -2.77 14.52 -2.61
N ILE A 52 -3.11 15.72 -2.14
CA ILE A 52 -2.24 16.51 -1.25
C ILE A 52 -2.76 16.37 0.19
N LEU A 53 -4.08 16.47 0.39
CA LEU A 53 -4.66 16.47 1.73
C LEU A 53 -4.56 15.10 2.43
N ASN A 54 -4.68 13.98 1.72
CA ASN A 54 -4.56 12.66 2.35
C ASN A 54 -3.15 12.35 2.86
N PRO A 55 -2.08 12.42 2.04
CA PRO A 55 -0.74 12.12 2.55
C PRO A 55 -0.32 13.10 3.64
N LEU A 56 -0.71 14.38 3.54
CA LEU A 56 -0.46 15.35 4.62
C LEU A 56 -1.22 15.00 5.90
N SER A 57 -2.48 14.58 5.79
CA SER A 57 -3.28 14.11 6.92
C SER A 57 -2.70 12.86 7.58
N VAL A 58 -2.21 11.90 6.78
CA VAL A 58 -1.53 10.70 7.29
C VAL A 58 -0.23 11.07 8.00
N PHE A 59 0.57 11.96 7.40
CA PHE A 59 1.79 12.47 8.02
C PHE A 59 1.50 13.14 9.37
N LEU A 60 0.57 14.11 9.39
CA LEU A 60 0.20 14.83 10.62
C LEU A 60 -0.37 13.89 11.67
N ARG A 61 -1.19 12.91 11.28
CA ARG A 61 -1.73 11.92 12.21
C ARG A 61 -0.63 11.03 12.80
N MET A 62 0.31 10.54 11.99
CA MET A 62 1.39 9.69 12.50
C MET A 62 2.43 10.46 13.29
N PHE A 63 2.80 11.64 12.83
CA PHE A 63 3.84 12.44 13.47
C PHE A 63 3.32 13.15 14.72
N VAL A 64 2.13 13.76 14.67
CA VAL A 64 1.56 14.56 15.77
C VAL A 64 0.61 13.74 16.63
N SER A 65 -0.45 13.15 16.06
CA SER A 65 -1.48 12.46 16.88
C SER A 65 -0.98 11.17 17.52
N LEU A 66 -0.16 10.40 16.81
CA LEU A 66 0.49 9.18 17.32
C LEU A 66 1.80 9.47 18.05
N HIS A 67 2.12 10.74 18.28
CA HIS A 67 3.33 11.18 18.99
C HIS A 67 4.63 10.65 18.37
N GLY A 68 4.68 10.43 17.05
CA GLY A 68 5.89 10.00 16.35
C GLY A 68 7.07 10.97 16.52
N TYR A 69 6.81 12.24 16.85
CA TYR A 69 7.86 13.18 17.24
C TYR A 69 8.68 12.74 18.47
N ARG A 70 8.12 11.88 19.35
CA ARG A 70 8.82 11.35 20.53
C ARG A 70 9.89 10.32 20.18
N ASP A 71 9.71 9.64 19.05
CA ASP A 71 10.67 8.67 18.51
C ASP A 71 11.77 9.36 17.66
N GLY A 72 11.74 10.69 17.58
CA GLY A 72 12.74 11.50 16.88
C GLY A 72 12.79 11.22 15.38
N MET A 73 13.99 10.94 14.87
CA MET A 73 14.24 10.70 13.44
C MET A 73 13.52 9.45 12.91
N VAL A 74 13.35 8.42 13.74
CA VAL A 74 12.71 7.17 13.34
C VAL A 74 11.21 7.40 13.10
N GLY A 75 10.55 8.11 14.02
CA GLY A 75 9.13 8.46 13.86
C GLY A 75 8.89 9.42 12.69
N PHE A 76 9.81 10.35 12.43
CA PHE A 76 9.76 11.21 11.24
C PHE A 76 9.83 10.39 9.94
N LEU A 77 10.83 9.51 9.81
CA LEU A 77 10.98 8.65 8.63
C LEU A 77 9.75 7.76 8.44
N LEU A 78 9.23 7.15 9.50
CA LEU A 78 8.06 6.29 9.44
C LEU A 78 6.82 7.06 8.95
N ALA A 79 6.57 8.25 9.49
CA ALA A 79 5.46 9.10 9.07
C ALA A 79 5.63 9.55 7.60
N PHE A 80 6.86 9.87 7.20
CA PHE A 80 7.19 10.27 5.83
C PHE A 80 6.97 9.12 4.82
N TYR A 81 7.51 7.93 5.09
CA TYR A 81 7.29 6.75 4.25
C TYR A 81 5.80 6.37 4.17
N SER A 82 5.06 6.52 5.26
CA SER A 82 3.62 6.26 5.28
C SER A 82 2.82 7.27 4.46
N ALA A 83 3.24 8.53 4.45
CA ALA A 83 2.68 9.57 3.57
C ALA A 83 2.99 9.27 2.10
N LEU A 84 4.22 8.85 1.77
CA LEU A 84 4.60 8.43 0.42
C LEU A 84 3.80 7.20 -0.05
N HIS A 85 3.59 6.22 0.82
CA HIS A 85 2.75 5.07 0.50
C HIS A 85 1.31 5.49 0.17
N SER A 86 0.74 6.37 0.99
CA SER A 86 -0.59 6.93 0.75
C SER A 86 -0.64 7.70 -0.57
N LEU A 87 0.37 8.51 -0.88
CA LEU A 87 0.51 9.22 -2.14
C LEU A 87 0.45 8.25 -3.32
N SER A 88 1.24 7.17 -3.30
CA SER A 88 1.25 6.15 -4.36
C SER A 88 -0.13 5.52 -4.61
N ILE A 89 -0.91 5.25 -3.56
CA ILE A 89 -2.28 4.75 -3.67
C ILE A 89 -3.17 5.78 -4.40
N TYR A 90 -3.15 7.04 -3.95
CA TYR A 90 -3.99 8.08 -4.56
C TYR A 90 -3.55 8.42 -5.99
N SER A 91 -2.26 8.33 -6.31
CA SER A 91 -1.70 8.45 -7.66
C SER A 91 -2.29 7.43 -8.61
N LYS A 92 -2.20 6.15 -8.26
CA LYS A 92 -2.77 5.05 -9.04
C LYS A 92 -4.28 5.18 -9.22
N CYS A 93 -4.98 5.62 -8.18
CA CYS A 93 -6.43 5.81 -8.25
C CYS A 93 -6.82 6.96 -9.19
N TRP A 94 -6.07 8.07 -9.18
CA TRP A 94 -6.29 9.19 -10.10
C TRP A 94 -5.98 8.81 -11.55
N GLU A 95 -4.88 8.09 -11.78
CA GLU A 95 -4.52 7.57 -13.10
C GLU A 95 -5.64 6.68 -13.64
N TYR A 96 -6.14 5.75 -12.83
CA TYR A 96 -7.26 4.89 -13.19
C TYR A 96 -8.53 5.69 -13.56
N GLN A 97 -8.91 6.69 -12.75
CA GLN A 97 -10.09 7.52 -13.03
C GLN A 97 -9.91 8.31 -14.33
N THR A 98 -8.72 8.88 -14.55
CA THR A 98 -8.40 9.65 -15.75
C THR A 98 -8.38 8.77 -17.00
N ALA A 99 -7.84 7.56 -16.90
CA ALA A 99 -7.81 6.58 -17.98
C ALA A 99 -9.21 6.11 -18.37
N HIS A 100 -10.05 5.80 -17.38
CA HIS A 100 -11.44 5.43 -17.58
C HIS A 100 -12.25 6.56 -18.25
N HIS A 101 -11.95 7.82 -17.92
CA HIS A 101 -12.57 8.97 -18.59
C HIS A 101 -12.04 9.22 -20.02
N ARG A 102 -10.78 8.86 -20.31
CA ARG A 102 -10.14 9.04 -21.63
C ARG A 102 -10.31 7.86 -22.59
N GLY A 103 -11.00 6.80 -22.17
CA GLY A 103 -11.16 5.58 -22.99
C GLY A 103 -9.83 4.93 -23.35
N SER A 104 -8.80 5.11 -22.53
CA SER A 104 -7.46 4.58 -22.75
C SER A 104 -7.35 3.17 -22.17
N ASP A 105 -6.81 2.21 -22.94
CA ASP A 105 -6.56 0.80 -22.56
C ASP A 105 -5.42 0.67 -21.52
N ILE A 106 -5.47 1.43 -20.43
CA ILE A 106 -4.62 1.13 -19.29
C ILE A 106 -5.22 -0.12 -18.65
N PRO A 107 -4.46 -1.23 -18.52
CA PRO A 107 -4.99 -2.44 -17.93
C PRO A 107 -5.61 -2.07 -16.58
N PRO A 108 -6.89 -2.41 -16.34
CA PRO A 108 -7.53 -2.07 -15.08
C PRO A 108 -6.64 -2.61 -13.96
N ILE A 109 -6.51 -1.88 -12.85
CA ILE A 109 -5.79 -2.38 -11.66
C ILE A 109 -6.69 -3.44 -11.01
N THR A 110 -6.89 -4.56 -11.72
CA THR A 110 -7.66 -5.73 -11.31
C THR A 110 -6.72 -6.79 -10.78
N ALA A 111 -7.21 -7.65 -9.88
CA ALA A 111 -6.41 -8.76 -9.36
C ALA A 111 -5.93 -9.66 -10.50
N GLU A 112 -6.74 -9.76 -11.56
CA GLU A 112 -6.44 -10.51 -12.77
C GLU A 112 -5.29 -9.92 -13.60
N THR A 113 -5.19 -8.59 -13.75
CA THR A 113 -4.08 -7.96 -14.49
C THR A 113 -2.79 -7.98 -13.69
N ILE A 114 -2.86 -7.85 -12.37
CA ILE A 114 -1.71 -8.04 -11.47
C ILE A 114 -1.23 -9.49 -11.58
N ALA A 115 -2.14 -10.47 -11.57
CA ALA A 115 -1.80 -11.87 -11.77
C ALA A 115 -1.25 -12.15 -13.19
N ALA A 116 -1.75 -11.47 -14.23
CA ALA A 116 -1.26 -11.58 -15.59
C ALA A 116 0.14 -10.98 -15.78
N TYR A 117 0.41 -9.81 -15.17
CA TYR A 117 1.74 -9.20 -15.16
C TYR A 117 2.74 -10.11 -14.42
N LYS A 118 2.33 -10.69 -13.29
CA LYS A 118 3.18 -11.60 -12.52
C LYS A 118 3.54 -12.87 -13.29
N ARG A 119 2.62 -13.39 -14.12
CA ARG A 119 2.89 -14.50 -15.06
C ARG A 119 3.81 -14.13 -16.24
N GLN A 120 3.97 -12.84 -16.56
CA GLN A 120 4.87 -12.37 -17.62
C GLN A 120 6.27 -12.02 -17.11
N SER A 121 6.45 -11.85 -15.80
CA SER A 121 7.73 -11.53 -15.15
C SER A 121 8.45 -12.73 -14.54
N GLU A 122 7.88 -13.94 -14.65
CA GLU A 122 8.47 -15.24 -14.31
C GLU A 122 8.89 -15.98 -15.60
#